data_AF-A0A069D4I3-F1
#
_entry.id   AF-A0A069D4I3-F1
#
_cell.length_a   1.000
_cell.length_b   1.000
_cell.length_c   1.000
_cell.angle_alpha   90.00
_cell.angle_beta   90.00
_cell.angle_gamma   90.00
#
_symmetry.space_group_name_H-M   'P 1'
#
loop_
_entity.id
_entity.type
_entity.pdbx_description
1 polymer ?
#
loop_
_entity_poly.entity_id
_entity_poly.type
_entity_poly.pdbx_seq_one_letter_code
_entity_poly.pdbx_strand_id
1 'polypeptide(L)' 'MAVLNTDSPLYGGNGLTDDTVEHFTVADPLYAREKKEWLKIYIPARTAVVLKKM' A
#
# COMPACT_ATOMS: atom_id res chain seq x y z
N MET A 1 -1.29 -1.10 7.07
CA MET A 1 -1.96 0.22 7.07
C MET A 1 -1.05 1.27 6.47
N ALA A 2 -1.61 2.27 5.78
CA ALA A 2 -0.85 3.43 5.30
C ALA A 2 -0.42 4.31 6.48
N VAL A 3 0.86 4.69 6.51
CA VAL A 3 1.44 5.59 7.53
C VAL A 3 1.93 6.90 6.92
N LEU A 4 2.11 6.94 5.60
CA LEU A 4 2.34 8.15 4.83
C LEU A 4 1.77 7.95 3.42
N ASN A 5 1.06 8.95 2.91
CA ASN A 5 0.54 8.98 1.57
C ASN A 5 0.72 10.39 0.99
N THR A 6 1.56 10.54 -0.03
CA THR A 6 1.84 11.85 -0.63
C THR A 6 0.69 12.37 -1.50
N ASP A 7 -0.28 11.53 -1.86
CA ASP A 7 -1.49 11.96 -2.59
C ASP A 7 -2.54 12.61 -1.68
N SER A 8 -2.32 12.60 -0.36
CA SER A 8 -3.22 13.26 0.58
C SER A 8 -3.37 14.76 0.26
N PRO A 9 -4.59 15.33 0.31
CA PRO A 9 -4.81 16.77 0.14
C PRO A 9 -4.01 17.63 1.13
N LEU A 10 -3.65 17.08 2.30
CA LEU A 10 -2.77 17.73 3.28
C LEU A 10 -1.38 18.06 2.73
N TYR A 11 -0.92 17.33 1.71
CA TYR A 11 0.36 17.55 1.03
C TYR A 11 0.17 18.13 -0.38
N GLY A 12 -1.04 18.58 -0.73
CA GLY A 12 -1.36 19.11 -2.06
C GLY A 12 -1.57 18.03 -3.14
N GLY A 13 -1.82 16.79 -2.74
CA GLY A 13 -2.22 15.70 -3.65
C GLY A 13 -3.71 15.72 -3.99
N ASN A 14 -4.16 14.75 -4.79
CA ASN A 14 -5.52 14.70 -5.33
C ASN A 14 -6.52 13.92 -4.46
N GLY A 15 -6.07 13.19 -3.43
CA GLY A 15 -6.92 12.39 -2.56
C GLY A 15 -7.61 11.22 -3.27
N LEU A 16 -6.92 10.55 -4.19
CA LEU A 16 -7.44 9.47 -5.03
C LEU A 16 -7.47 8.11 -4.32
N THR A 17 -6.92 8.02 -3.11
CA THR A 17 -6.80 6.78 -2.33
C THR A 17 -7.41 6.95 -0.94
N ASP A 18 -8.01 5.88 -0.42
CA ASP A 18 -8.52 5.82 0.95
C ASP A 18 -7.51 5.13 1.88
N ASP A 19 -6.92 5.91 2.80
CA ASP A 19 -5.90 5.43 3.75
C ASP A 19 -6.48 4.54 4.87
N THR A 20 -7.80 4.47 5.02
CA THR A 20 -8.47 3.60 6.00
C THR A 20 -8.56 2.15 5.55
N VAL A 21 -8.33 1.87 4.26
CA VAL A 21 -8.38 0.53 3.70
C VAL A 21 -7.24 -0.33 4.26
N GLU A 22 -7.61 -1.47 4.84
CA GLU A 22 -6.64 -2.47 5.27
C GLU A 22 -6.09 -3.26 4.08
N HIS A 23 -4.78 -3.39 4.03
CA HIS A 23 -4.08 -4.07 2.96
C HIS A 23 -3.48 -5.36 3.49
N PHE A 24 -4.02 -6.49 3.04
CA PHE A 24 -3.57 -7.83 3.41
C PHE A 24 -2.58 -8.39 2.40
N THR A 25 -1.63 -9.16 2.89
CA THR A 25 -0.74 -9.95 2.05
C THR A 25 -1.40 -11.28 1.66
N VAL A 26 -1.10 -11.77 0.46
CA VAL A 26 -1.60 -13.03 -0.06
C VAL A 26 -0.42 -13.97 -0.27
N ALA A 27 -0.39 -15.08 0.45
CA ALA A 27 0.65 -16.09 0.31
C ALA A 27 0.64 -16.71 -1.09
N ASP A 28 1.82 -17.00 -1.61
CA ASP A 28 2.02 -17.70 -2.88
C ASP A 28 2.86 -18.97 -2.63
N PRO A 29 2.33 -20.17 -2.95
CA PRO A 29 3.08 -21.41 -2.80
C PRO A 29 4.44 -21.41 -3.51
N LEU A 30 4.58 -20.68 -4.62
CA LEU A 30 5.84 -20.55 -5.36
C LEU A 30 6.93 -19.89 -4.51
N TYR A 31 6.57 -18.94 -3.64
CA TYR A 31 7.50 -18.14 -2.83
C TYR A 31 7.49 -18.50 -1.33
N ALA A 32 6.93 -19.66 -0.98
CA ALA A 32 6.82 -20.09 0.41
C ALA A 32 8.18 -20.24 1.11
N ARG A 33 9.24 -20.63 0.36
CA ARG A 33 10.59 -20.79 0.90
C ARG A 33 11.23 -19.44 1.26
N GLU A 34 10.98 -18.43 0.45
CA GLU A 34 11.48 -17.07 0.62
C GLU A 34 10.62 -16.26 1.61
N LYS A 35 9.50 -16.82 2.07
CA LYS A 35 8.52 -16.14 2.94
C LYS A 35 8.03 -14.82 2.34
N LYS A 36 7.86 -14.80 1.00
CA LYS A 36 7.30 -13.64 0.29
C LYS A 36 5.82 -13.83 0.04
N GLU A 37 5.12 -12.71 0.01
CA GLU A 37 3.67 -12.66 -0.19
C GLU A 37 3.36 -11.51 -1.15
N TRP A 38 2.24 -11.61 -1.86
CA TRP A 38 1.76 -10.55 -2.74
C TRP A 38 1.01 -9.48 -1.96
N LEU A 39 1.18 -8.24 -2.38
CA LEU A 39 0.39 -7.11 -1.90
C LEU A 39 -0.33 -6.49 -3.09
N LYS A 40 -1.65 -6.35 -2.99
CA LYS A 40 -2.46 -5.61 -3.96
C LYS A 40 -2.78 -4.24 -3.39
N ILE A 41 -2.36 -3.19 -4.09
CA ILE A 41 -2.59 -1.80 -3.72
C ILE A 41 -2.78 -0.95 -4.97
N TYR A 42 -3.64 0.05 -4.89
CA TYR A 42 -3.77 1.09 -5.90
C TYR A 42 -2.80 2.23 -5.59
N ILE A 43 -1.90 2.55 -6.52
CA ILE A 43 -0.94 3.65 -6.40
C ILE A 43 -1.12 4.58 -7.60
N PRO A 44 -1.64 5.81 -7.39
CA PRO A 44 -1.77 6.79 -8.47
C PRO A 44 -0.42 7.22 -9.05
N ALA A 45 -0.45 7.71 -10.29
CA ALA A 45 0.75 8.20 -10.96
C ALA A 45 1.41 9.34 -10.15
N ARG A 46 2.75 9.28 -10.02
CA ARG A 46 3.57 10.28 -9.31
C ARG A 46 3.25 10.43 -7.82
N THR A 47 2.85 9.35 -7.16
CA THR A 47 2.61 9.32 -5.72
C THR A 47 3.52 8.31 -5.03
N ALA A 48 3.72 8.47 -3.73
CA ALA A 48 4.39 7.51 -2.87
C ALA A 48 3.52 7.21 -1.65
N VAL A 49 3.47 5.92 -1.30
CA VAL A 49 2.76 5.43 -0.11
C VAL A 49 3.73 4.59 0.73
N VAL A 50 3.78 4.85 2.04
CA VAL A 50 4.52 4.06 3.01
C VAL A 50 3.52 3.24 3.81
N LEU A 51 3.73 1.93 3.85
CA LEU A 51 2.90 0.99 4.59
C LEU A 51 3.65 0.46 5.80
N LYS A 52 2.96 0.34 6.93
CA LYS A 52 3.41 -0.41 8.09
C LYS A 52 2.73 -1.78 8.09
N LYS A 53 3.55 -2.84 8.19
CA LYS A 53 3.09 -4.20 8.47
C LYS A 53 2.52 -4.24 9.88
N MET A 54 1.31 -4.76 10.01
CA MET A 54 0.64 -5.02 11.29
C MET A 54 0.95 -6.43 11.80
#